data_AF-A0A354FWH9-F1
#
_entry.id   AF-A0A354FWH9-F1
#
_cell.length_a   1.000
_cell.length_b   1.000
_cell.length_c   1.000
_cell.angle_alpha   90.00
_cell.angle_beta   90.00
_cell.angle_gamma   90.00
#
_symmetry.space_group_name_H-M   'P 1'
#
loop_
_entity.id
_entity.type
_entity.pdbx_description
1 polymer ?
#
loop_
_entity_poly.entity_id
_entity_poly.type
_entity_poly.pdbx_seq_one_letter_code
_entity_poly.pdbx_strand_id
1 'polypeptide(L)'
;RLLPSGNQEENLKKQAQPLKILKVVDQKTRHARQMHELDRHNQQLLVESPYERRKFMAKLKTTSPLAFRETQKFYRNYFSEKVIGRFSDELLEPNPRTRRIEINDKVKAYEVVLDVFEDASFFAYGILILPNDLKAGESRPCVVCQHGLEGRPQSTIGEKDEHYYEAFATKLAERGYVTFAPQNLYIFEDRFRTLQFKANSIGRTLFSLMVPQHQQITDWLGGLDFRSEERR
;
A
#
# COMPACT_ATOMS: atom_id res chain seq x y z
N ARG A 1 -24.65 6.93 45.45
CA ARG A 1 -25.92 6.31 45.91
C ARG A 1 -25.53 4.97 46.52
N LEU A 2 -25.55 4.89 47.85
CA LEU A 2 -25.18 3.72 48.64
C LEU A 2 -26.28 2.66 48.51
N LEU A 3 -25.92 1.40 48.25
CA LEU A 3 -26.84 0.26 48.35
C LEU A 3 -26.97 -0.13 49.84
N PRO A 4 -28.16 -0.46 50.34
CA PRO A 4 -28.34 -0.84 51.74
C PRO A 4 -27.84 -2.26 51.97
N SER A 5 -27.11 -2.42 53.09
CA SER A 5 -26.75 -3.68 53.70
C SER A 5 -28.00 -4.40 54.21
N GLY A 6 -28.55 -5.30 53.40
CA GLY A 6 -29.64 -6.20 53.78
C GLY A 6 -29.09 -7.56 54.26
N ASN A 7 -29.37 -7.88 55.52
CA ASN A 7 -29.34 -9.19 56.19
C ASN A 7 -28.43 -10.28 55.61
N GLN A 8 -27.30 -10.49 56.26
CA GLN A 8 -26.31 -11.54 55.96
C GLN A 8 -26.59 -12.92 56.60
N GLU A 9 -27.75 -13.19 57.22
CA GLU A 9 -27.89 -14.41 58.06
C GLU A 9 -28.94 -15.47 57.69
N GLU A 10 -29.68 -15.38 56.58
CA GLU A 10 -30.58 -16.47 56.20
C GLU A 10 -30.52 -16.81 54.71
N ASN A 11 -29.49 -17.56 54.29
CA ASN A 11 -29.60 -18.57 53.20
C ASN A 11 -28.35 -19.44 52.98
N LEU A 12 -27.55 -19.69 54.02
CA LEU A 12 -26.48 -20.69 53.94
C LEU A 12 -27.07 -22.09 54.17
N LYS A 13 -27.56 -22.72 53.08
CA LYS A 13 -27.66 -24.19 52.82
C LYS A 13 -28.85 -24.55 51.91
N LYS A 14 -28.89 -24.00 50.69
CA LYS A 14 -29.37 -24.81 49.55
C LYS A 14 -28.13 -25.23 48.77
N GLN A 15 -27.60 -26.42 49.09
CA GLN A 15 -26.71 -27.11 48.17
C GLN A 15 -27.50 -27.28 46.87
N ALA A 16 -27.18 -26.45 45.88
CA ALA A 16 -27.70 -26.63 44.53
C ALA A 16 -27.38 -28.07 44.13
N GLN A 17 -28.41 -28.83 43.72
CA GLN A 17 -28.19 -30.18 43.23
C GLN A 17 -27.15 -30.13 42.11
N PRO A 18 -26.16 -31.03 42.09
CA PRO A 18 -25.13 -31.01 41.06
C PRO A 18 -25.81 -31.11 39.69
N LEU A 19 -25.46 -30.18 38.81
CA LEU A 19 -26.00 -30.13 37.45
C LEU A 19 -25.75 -31.48 36.77
N LYS A 20 -26.84 -32.12 36.32
CA LYS A 20 -26.75 -33.38 35.57
C LYS A 20 -26.17 -33.07 34.19
N ILE A 21 -24.96 -33.55 33.91
CA ILE A 21 -24.38 -33.47 32.56
C ILE A 21 -25.19 -34.40 31.65
N LEU A 22 -26.06 -33.81 30.83
CA LEU A 22 -26.93 -34.57 29.91
C LEU A 22 -26.16 -35.10 28.69
N LYS A 23 -25.05 -34.46 28.32
CA LYS A 23 -24.21 -34.86 27.20
C LYS A 23 -22.79 -34.30 27.35
N VAL A 24 -21.80 -35.18 27.38
CA VAL A 24 -20.41 -34.78 27.21
C VAL A 24 -20.17 -34.58 25.72
N VAL A 25 -19.83 -33.35 25.32
CA VAL A 25 -19.44 -33.05 23.95
C VAL A 25 -17.96 -33.33 23.82
N ASP A 26 -17.58 -34.18 22.87
CA ASP A 26 -16.20 -34.30 22.46
C ASP A 26 -15.76 -32.98 21.82
N GLN A 27 -15.05 -32.16 22.60
CA GLN A 27 -14.58 -30.85 22.19
C GLN A 27 -13.60 -30.94 21.02
N LYS A 28 -12.76 -31.98 20.98
CA LYS A 28 -11.76 -32.18 19.92
C LYS A 28 -12.44 -32.50 18.60
N THR A 29 -13.39 -33.43 18.62
CA THR A 29 -14.17 -33.80 17.42
C THR A 29 -15.05 -32.65 16.94
N ARG A 30 -15.67 -31.89 17.86
CA ARG A 30 -16.41 -30.67 17.51
C ARG A 30 -15.50 -29.64 16.83
N HIS A 31 -14.34 -29.34 17.40
CA HIS A 31 -13.41 -28.36 16.85
C HIS A 31 -12.93 -28.77 15.46
N ALA A 32 -12.53 -30.03 15.27
CA ALA A 32 -12.11 -30.54 13.96
C ALA A 32 -13.22 -30.37 12.89
N ARG A 33 -14.47 -30.67 13.23
CA ARG A 33 -15.61 -30.46 12.34
C ARG A 33 -15.83 -28.99 11.99
N GLN A 34 -15.73 -28.08 12.97
CA GLN A 34 -15.86 -26.64 12.70
C GLN A 34 -14.74 -26.13 11.79
N MET A 35 -13.51 -26.61 11.98
CA MET A 35 -12.40 -26.24 11.10
C MET A 35 -12.63 -26.74 9.66
N HIS A 36 -13.12 -27.97 9.49
CA HIS A 36 -13.49 -28.50 8.16
C HIS A 36 -14.68 -27.74 7.54
N GLU A 37 -15.64 -27.29 8.34
CA GLU A 37 -16.75 -26.46 7.86
C GLU A 37 -16.25 -25.10 7.34
N LEU A 38 -15.33 -24.45 8.08
CA LEU A 38 -14.70 -23.20 7.65
C LEU A 38 -13.87 -23.37 6.37
N ASP A 39 -13.05 -24.42 6.30
CA ASP A 39 -12.26 -24.70 5.09
C ASP A 39 -13.17 -24.95 3.88
N ARG A 40 -14.15 -25.86 3.97
CA ARG A 40 -15.08 -26.13 2.87
C ARG A 40 -15.81 -24.87 2.41
N HIS A 41 -16.23 -24.02 3.35
CA HIS A 41 -16.88 -22.76 3.00
C HIS A 41 -15.94 -21.84 2.21
N ASN A 42 -14.70 -21.68 2.66
CA ASN A 42 -13.69 -20.88 1.94
C ASN A 42 -13.38 -21.47 0.56
N GLN A 43 -13.24 -22.79 0.43
CA GLN A 43 -13.03 -23.45 -0.86
C GLN A 43 -14.21 -23.19 -1.81
N GLN A 44 -15.45 -23.26 -1.32
CA GLN A 44 -16.63 -22.95 -2.11
C GLN A 44 -16.62 -21.49 -2.58
N LEU A 45 -16.32 -20.53 -1.70
CA LEU A 45 -16.21 -19.11 -2.07
C LEU A 45 -15.14 -18.87 -3.15
N LEU A 46 -14.01 -19.58 -3.09
CA LEU A 46 -12.96 -19.48 -4.11
C LEU A 46 -13.45 -19.97 -5.48
N VAL A 47 -14.18 -21.09 -5.51
CA VAL A 47 -14.81 -21.64 -6.74
C VAL A 47 -15.85 -20.67 -7.32
N GLU A 48 -16.59 -19.96 -6.46
CA GLU A 48 -17.62 -18.99 -6.87
C GLU A 48 -17.03 -17.63 -7.27
N SER A 49 -15.85 -17.27 -6.77
CA SER A 49 -15.20 -15.97 -7.00
C SER A 49 -15.09 -15.51 -8.46
N PRO A 50 -14.79 -16.34 -9.49
CA PRO A 50 -14.80 -15.88 -10.88
C PRO A 50 -16.18 -15.45 -11.38
N TYR A 51 -17.27 -16.06 -10.89
CA TYR A 51 -18.64 -15.69 -11.27
C TYR A 51 -19.01 -14.32 -10.70
N GLU A 52 -18.70 -14.08 -9.42
CA GLU A 52 -18.91 -12.78 -8.79
C GLU A 52 -18.05 -11.68 -9.43
N ARG A 53 -16.78 -11.96 -9.75
CA ARG A 53 -15.93 -11.01 -10.50
C ARG A 53 -16.51 -10.68 -11.87
N ARG A 54 -17.00 -11.67 -12.62
CA ARG A 54 -17.66 -11.43 -13.92
C ARG A 54 -18.92 -10.58 -13.78
N LYS A 55 -19.74 -10.87 -12.77
CA LYS A 55 -20.96 -10.10 -12.47
C LYS A 55 -20.63 -8.64 -12.13
N PHE A 56 -19.64 -8.41 -11.28
CA PHE A 56 -19.16 -7.06 -10.98
C PHE A 56 -18.62 -6.34 -12.22
N MET A 57 -17.81 -7.03 -13.02
CA MET A 57 -17.17 -6.51 -14.23
C MET A 57 -18.08 -6.49 -15.47
N ALA A 58 -19.39 -6.77 -15.34
CA ALA A 58 -20.30 -6.94 -16.47
C ALA A 58 -20.44 -5.70 -17.38
N LYS A 59 -20.10 -4.50 -16.90
CA LYS A 59 -20.13 -3.26 -17.69
C LYS A 59 -18.83 -3.00 -18.45
N LEU A 60 -17.75 -3.73 -18.15
CA LEU A 60 -16.45 -3.57 -18.80
C LEU A 60 -16.50 -4.13 -20.22
N LYS A 61 -16.33 -3.25 -21.22
CA LYS A 61 -16.35 -3.63 -22.64
C LYS A 61 -14.93 -3.79 -23.16
N THR A 62 -14.54 -5.01 -23.48
CA THR A 62 -13.22 -5.34 -24.07
C THR A 62 -13.25 -5.48 -25.59
N THR A 63 -14.36 -5.10 -26.24
CA THR A 63 -14.57 -5.25 -27.69
C THR A 63 -13.76 -4.28 -28.55
N SER A 64 -13.30 -3.16 -27.99
CA SER A 64 -12.38 -2.23 -28.65
C SER A 64 -11.63 -1.39 -27.61
N PRO A 65 -10.46 -0.80 -27.97
CA PRO A 65 -9.73 0.09 -27.08
C PRO A 65 -10.54 1.30 -26.59
N LEU A 66 -11.38 1.89 -27.46
CA LEU A 66 -12.24 3.03 -27.10
C LEU A 66 -13.33 2.61 -26.10
N ALA A 67 -14.02 1.50 -26.37
CA ALA A 67 -15.03 0.98 -25.46
C ALA A 67 -14.44 0.61 -24.09
N PHE A 68 -13.24 0.01 -24.08
CA PHE A 68 -12.51 -0.28 -22.84
C PHE A 68 -12.16 0.98 -22.08
N ARG A 69 -11.58 1.99 -22.77
CA ARG A 69 -11.21 3.28 -22.18
C ARG A 69 -12.38 3.97 -21.48
N GLU A 70 -13.55 3.97 -22.10
CA GLU A 70 -14.74 4.60 -21.50
C GLU A 70 -15.31 3.78 -20.34
N THR A 71 -15.48 2.48 -20.52
CA THR A 71 -16.13 1.64 -19.51
C THR A 71 -15.25 1.34 -18.29
N GLN A 72 -13.92 1.35 -18.44
CA GLN A 72 -13.01 1.15 -17.30
C GLN A 72 -13.08 2.30 -16.27
N LYS A 73 -13.51 3.51 -16.66
CA LYS A 73 -13.54 4.69 -15.77
C LYS A 73 -14.35 4.42 -14.51
N PHE A 74 -15.52 3.78 -14.65
CA PHE A 74 -16.35 3.39 -13.50
C PHE A 74 -15.55 2.51 -12.51
N TYR A 75 -14.84 1.51 -13.01
CA TYR A 75 -14.09 0.58 -12.17
C TYR A 75 -12.85 1.23 -11.54
N ARG A 76 -12.17 2.12 -12.26
CA ARG A 76 -11.05 2.90 -11.71
C ARG A 76 -11.51 3.81 -10.58
N ASN A 77 -12.63 4.50 -10.76
CA ASN A 77 -13.21 5.37 -9.72
C ASN A 77 -13.71 4.55 -8.53
N TYR A 78 -14.40 3.43 -8.78
CA TYR A 78 -14.83 2.54 -7.71
C TYR A 78 -13.64 2.01 -6.91
N PHE A 79 -12.56 1.58 -7.59
CA PHE A 79 -11.37 1.07 -6.93
C PHE A 79 -10.67 2.15 -6.10
N SER A 80 -10.45 3.34 -6.66
CA SER A 80 -9.79 4.44 -5.94
C SER A 80 -10.62 4.93 -4.75
N GLU A 81 -11.94 5.06 -4.89
CA GLU A 81 -12.80 5.66 -3.87
C GLU A 81 -13.33 4.67 -2.85
N LYS A 82 -13.65 3.43 -3.26
CA LYS A 82 -14.33 2.44 -2.40
C LYS A 82 -13.45 1.30 -1.94
N VAL A 83 -12.40 0.95 -2.68
CA VAL A 83 -11.50 -0.16 -2.31
C VAL A 83 -10.25 0.35 -1.62
N ILE A 84 -9.53 1.29 -2.26
CA ILE A 84 -8.38 1.95 -1.65
C ILE A 84 -8.86 2.99 -0.64
N GLY A 85 -9.85 3.80 -1.03
CA GLY A 85 -10.34 4.94 -0.27
C GLY A 85 -9.45 6.17 -0.54
N ARG A 86 -9.95 7.14 -1.30
CA ARG A 86 -9.18 8.33 -1.69
C ARG A 86 -9.40 9.48 -0.70
N PHE A 87 -8.33 10.19 -0.33
CA PHE A 87 -8.42 11.47 0.37
C PHE A 87 -8.86 12.58 -0.61
N SER A 88 -9.65 13.54 -0.14
CA SER A 88 -10.15 14.64 -0.96
C SER A 88 -9.22 15.86 -0.96
N ASP A 89 -8.19 15.83 -0.14
CA ASP A 89 -7.17 16.85 0.02
C ASP A 89 -6.44 17.10 -1.30
N GLU A 90 -6.21 18.38 -1.61
CA GLU A 90 -5.47 18.79 -2.80
C GLU A 90 -3.96 18.62 -2.57
N LEU A 91 -3.25 18.25 -3.64
CA LEU A 91 -1.80 18.19 -3.60
C LEU A 91 -1.21 19.60 -3.52
N LEU A 92 -0.21 19.76 -2.67
CA LEU A 92 0.59 20.98 -2.62
C LEU A 92 1.52 21.10 -3.83
N GLU A 93 2.05 22.30 -4.04
CA GLU A 93 3.25 22.48 -4.85
C GLU A 93 4.40 21.61 -4.31
N PRO A 94 5.17 20.92 -5.17
CA PRO A 94 6.13 19.91 -4.74
C PRO A 94 7.28 20.44 -3.87
N ASN A 95 7.63 21.73 -3.96
CA ASN A 95 8.70 22.39 -3.20
C ASN A 95 9.94 21.50 -2.97
N PRO A 96 10.60 21.03 -4.05
CA PRO A 96 11.60 19.98 -3.95
C PRO A 96 12.80 20.40 -3.10
N ARG A 97 13.09 19.60 -2.07
CA ARG A 97 14.28 19.73 -1.23
C ARG A 97 15.23 18.60 -1.55
N THR A 98 16.44 18.93 -2.01
CA THR A 98 17.38 17.93 -2.52
C THR A 98 18.71 17.92 -1.80
N ARG A 99 19.28 16.73 -1.59
CA ARG A 99 20.65 16.52 -1.11
C ARG A 99 21.39 15.60 -2.06
N ARG A 100 22.55 16.03 -2.57
CA ARG A 100 23.39 15.17 -3.42
C ARG A 100 24.00 14.03 -2.59
N ILE A 101 24.01 12.84 -3.17
CA ILE A 101 24.68 11.66 -2.62
C ILE A 101 25.62 11.07 -3.68
N GLU A 102 26.60 10.29 -3.22
CA GLU A 102 27.55 9.60 -4.10
C GLU A 102 27.19 8.12 -4.20
N ILE A 103 27.25 7.58 -5.42
CA ILE A 103 27.07 6.14 -5.70
C ILE A 103 28.32 5.63 -6.42
N ASN A 104 28.60 6.18 -7.61
CA ASN A 104 29.79 5.91 -8.42
C ASN A 104 30.06 7.09 -9.38
N ASP A 105 31.04 6.96 -10.27
CA ASP A 105 31.51 7.96 -11.21
C ASP A 105 30.70 8.04 -12.52
N LYS A 106 29.67 7.19 -12.70
CA LYS A 106 28.86 7.12 -13.93
C LYS A 106 27.52 7.85 -13.83
N VAL A 107 27.07 8.17 -12.62
CA VAL A 107 25.74 8.78 -12.38
C VAL A 107 25.80 9.94 -11.39
N LYS A 108 24.77 10.80 -11.42
CA LYS A 108 24.50 11.81 -10.37
C LYS A 108 23.28 11.36 -9.58
N ALA A 109 23.35 11.40 -8.25
CA ALA A 109 22.25 10.98 -7.40
C ALA A 109 21.89 12.03 -6.36
N TYR A 110 20.59 12.12 -6.08
CA TYR A 110 20.01 13.08 -5.16
C TYR A 110 18.95 12.39 -4.32
N GLU A 111 19.02 12.56 -3.02
CA GLU A 111 17.84 12.41 -2.18
C GLU A 111 16.91 13.59 -2.41
N VAL A 112 15.62 13.31 -2.53
CA VAL A 112 14.58 14.28 -2.83
C VAL A 112 13.46 14.13 -1.81
N VAL A 113 13.02 15.25 -1.25
CA VAL A 113 11.79 15.36 -0.46
C VAL A 113 10.83 16.31 -1.19
N LEU A 114 9.58 15.90 -1.34
CA LEU A 114 8.50 16.68 -1.94
C LEU A 114 7.37 16.86 -0.93
N ASP A 115 6.80 18.06 -0.90
CA ASP A 115 5.59 18.32 -0.13
C ASP A 115 4.38 17.66 -0.80
N VAL A 116 3.44 17.15 -0.02
CA VAL A 116 2.26 16.42 -0.53
C VAL A 116 0.96 17.04 -0.03
N PHE A 117 0.77 17.12 1.29
CA PHE A 117 -0.39 17.77 1.92
C PHE A 117 0.06 18.82 2.94
N GLU A 118 -0.87 19.69 3.38
CA GLU A 118 -0.62 20.83 4.28
C GLU A 118 0.01 20.43 5.64
N ASP A 119 -0.18 19.19 6.07
CA ASP A 119 0.53 18.64 7.23
C ASP A 119 2.01 18.39 6.87
N ALA A 120 2.90 19.23 7.41
CA ALA A 120 4.34 19.17 7.19
C ALA A 120 4.99 17.82 7.56
N SER A 121 4.30 16.94 8.30
CA SER A 121 4.78 15.58 8.60
C SER A 121 4.54 14.59 7.45
N PHE A 122 3.76 14.94 6.42
CA PHE A 122 3.43 14.09 5.30
C PHE A 122 4.05 14.57 3.98
N PHE A 123 5.15 13.91 3.60
CA PHE A 123 5.95 14.23 2.42
C PHE A 123 6.23 12.97 1.61
N ALA A 124 6.60 13.14 0.34
CA ALA A 124 7.17 12.08 -0.48
C ALA A 124 8.70 12.15 -0.37
N TYR A 125 9.36 11.01 -0.26
CA TYR A 125 10.82 10.92 -0.24
C TYR A 125 11.30 9.85 -1.20
N GLY A 126 12.46 10.07 -1.83
CA GLY A 126 13.08 9.07 -2.68
C GLY A 126 14.47 9.49 -3.15
N ILE A 127 15.05 8.67 -4.02
CA ILE A 127 16.36 8.91 -4.63
C ILE A 127 16.18 9.06 -6.14
N LEU A 128 16.49 10.25 -6.65
CA LEU A 128 16.61 10.55 -8.08
C LEU A 128 18.03 10.22 -8.54
N ILE A 129 18.16 9.45 -9.61
CA ILE A 129 19.43 9.18 -10.28
C ILE A 129 19.35 9.63 -11.73
N LEU A 130 20.35 10.40 -12.13
CA LEU A 130 20.53 10.95 -13.46
C LEU A 130 21.78 10.36 -14.10
N PRO A 131 21.74 10.00 -15.40
CA PRO A 131 22.94 9.69 -16.16
C PRO A 131 23.89 10.90 -16.19
N ASN A 132 25.20 10.68 -16.08
CA ASN A 132 26.18 11.78 -16.05
C ASN A 132 26.20 12.60 -17.34
N ASP A 133 25.89 11.96 -18.46
CA ASP A 133 25.88 12.52 -19.81
C ASP A 133 24.54 13.18 -20.20
N LEU A 134 23.56 13.25 -19.29
CA LEU A 134 22.29 13.93 -19.50
C LEU A 134 22.54 15.45 -19.71
N LYS A 135 22.18 15.95 -20.89
CA LYS A 135 22.36 17.37 -21.27
C LYS A 135 21.16 18.22 -20.85
N ALA A 136 21.38 19.52 -20.72
CA ALA A 136 20.29 20.47 -20.48
C ALA A 136 19.27 20.44 -21.63
N GLY A 137 17.98 20.34 -21.31
CA GLY A 137 16.90 20.22 -22.29
C GLY A 137 16.80 18.86 -22.98
N GLU A 138 17.69 17.91 -22.67
CA GLU A 138 17.58 16.54 -23.18
C GLU A 138 16.55 15.75 -22.39
N SER A 139 15.79 14.92 -23.10
CA SER A 139 14.84 14.01 -22.48
C SER A 139 15.24 12.57 -22.52
N ARG A 140 15.04 11.91 -21.39
CA ARG A 140 15.20 10.48 -21.27
C ARG A 140 14.03 9.86 -20.53
N PRO A 141 13.67 8.60 -20.85
CA PRO A 141 12.63 7.90 -20.12
C PRO A 141 12.96 7.83 -18.62
N CYS A 142 11.94 8.10 -17.80
CA CYS A 142 12.02 7.95 -16.36
C CYS A 142 11.43 6.61 -15.91
N VAL A 143 12.12 5.91 -15.01
CA VAL A 143 11.68 4.64 -14.41
C VAL A 143 11.54 4.81 -12.90
N VAL A 144 10.37 4.47 -12.35
CA VAL A 144 10.15 4.44 -10.90
C VAL A 144 10.60 3.08 -10.36
N CYS A 145 11.62 3.08 -9.50
CA CYS A 145 12.31 1.89 -9.00
C CYS A 145 11.85 1.55 -7.57
N GLN A 146 10.80 0.72 -7.45
CA GLN A 146 10.24 0.38 -6.15
C GLN A 146 11.04 -0.70 -5.42
N HIS A 147 11.20 -0.53 -4.10
CA HIS A 147 11.66 -1.58 -3.20
C HIS A 147 10.46 -2.38 -2.64
N GLY A 148 10.72 -3.54 -2.04
CA GLY A 148 9.74 -4.41 -1.36
C GLY A 148 9.59 -4.11 0.14
N LEU A 149 8.85 -4.99 0.84
CA LEU A 149 8.54 -4.90 2.27
C LEU A 149 9.79 -4.63 3.13
N GLU A 150 9.69 -3.69 4.09
CA GLU A 150 10.81 -3.22 4.94
C GLU A 150 12.01 -2.61 4.20
N GLY A 151 11.96 -2.49 2.87
CA GLY A 151 13.02 -1.91 2.08
C GLY A 151 13.11 -0.38 2.18
N ARG A 152 14.17 0.15 1.60
CA ARG A 152 14.39 1.58 1.42
C ARG A 152 14.83 1.88 -0.02
N PRO A 153 14.71 3.13 -0.50
CA PRO A 153 15.27 3.54 -1.79
C PRO A 153 16.74 3.12 -1.96
N GLN A 154 17.53 3.21 -0.89
CA GLN A 154 18.94 2.83 -0.86
C GLN A 154 19.16 1.35 -1.20
N SER A 155 18.20 0.48 -0.90
CA SER A 155 18.30 -0.94 -1.25
C SER A 155 18.31 -1.19 -2.76
N THR A 156 17.90 -0.19 -3.57
CA THR A 156 17.81 -0.31 -5.03
C THR A 156 19.03 0.26 -5.77
N ILE A 157 20.00 0.81 -5.05
CA ILE A 157 21.14 1.57 -5.59
C ILE A 157 22.47 1.00 -5.10
N GLY A 158 23.54 1.18 -5.88
CA GLY A 158 24.91 0.85 -5.49
C GLY A 158 25.17 -0.65 -5.19
N GLU A 159 26.44 -1.04 -5.15
CA GLU A 159 26.83 -2.46 -4.98
C GLU A 159 26.77 -2.92 -3.51
N LYS A 160 26.76 -1.99 -2.55
CA LYS A 160 26.91 -2.30 -1.12
C LYS A 160 25.73 -3.09 -0.52
N ASP A 161 24.52 -2.88 -1.06
CA ASP A 161 23.28 -3.50 -0.58
C ASP A 161 22.58 -4.33 -1.70
N GLU A 162 23.38 -4.86 -2.64
CA GLU A 162 22.91 -5.45 -3.90
C GLU A 162 22.01 -6.69 -3.75
N HIS A 163 22.03 -7.37 -2.61
CA HIS A 163 21.52 -8.73 -2.39
C HIS A 163 20.20 -9.11 -3.07
N TYR A 164 19.17 -8.25 -3.04
CA TYR A 164 17.85 -8.57 -3.60
C TYR A 164 17.50 -7.80 -4.87
N TYR A 165 18.16 -6.66 -5.11
CA TYR A 165 17.74 -5.69 -6.13
C TYR A 165 18.79 -5.47 -7.21
N GLU A 166 20.00 -6.02 -7.06
CA GLU A 166 21.03 -5.93 -8.07
C GLU A 166 21.38 -4.49 -8.48
N ALA A 167 21.25 -3.52 -7.56
CA ALA A 167 21.44 -2.10 -7.82
C ALA A 167 20.67 -1.59 -9.05
N PHE A 168 19.49 -2.17 -9.35
CA PHE A 168 18.85 -2.00 -10.65
C PHE A 168 18.55 -0.55 -11.02
N ALA A 169 18.26 0.33 -10.05
CA ALA A 169 18.07 1.75 -10.31
C ALA A 169 19.36 2.40 -10.84
N THR A 170 20.49 2.13 -10.19
CA THR A 170 21.81 2.58 -10.68
C THR A 170 22.13 1.99 -12.05
N LYS A 171 21.94 0.69 -12.24
CA LYS A 171 22.22 0.00 -13.51
C LYS A 171 21.36 0.52 -14.68
N LEU A 172 20.12 0.93 -14.43
CA LEU A 172 19.27 1.58 -15.43
C LEU A 172 19.77 3.00 -15.73
N ALA A 173 20.17 3.76 -14.71
CA ALA A 173 20.72 5.10 -14.92
C ALA A 173 22.03 5.08 -15.71
N GLU A 174 22.91 4.11 -15.47
CA GLU A 174 24.12 3.89 -16.28
C GLU A 174 23.82 3.57 -17.75
N ARG A 175 22.62 3.03 -18.04
CA ARG A 175 22.12 2.76 -19.40
C ARG A 175 21.38 3.95 -20.03
N GLY A 176 21.36 5.09 -19.36
CA GLY A 176 20.77 6.32 -19.86
C GLY A 176 19.33 6.58 -19.38
N TYR A 177 18.75 5.78 -18.50
CA TYR A 177 17.43 6.11 -17.95
C TYR A 177 17.53 7.16 -16.84
N VAL A 178 16.53 8.01 -16.69
CA VAL A 178 16.31 8.70 -15.41
C VAL A 178 15.63 7.69 -14.48
N THR A 179 16.06 7.58 -13.22
CA THR A 179 15.39 6.69 -12.27
C THR A 179 15.01 7.41 -11.01
N PHE A 180 13.85 7.08 -10.44
CA PHE A 180 13.45 7.56 -9.12
C PHE A 180 13.03 6.39 -8.24
N ALA A 181 13.71 6.20 -7.11
CA ALA A 181 13.38 5.17 -6.13
C ALA A 181 12.61 5.77 -4.95
N PRO A 182 11.27 5.59 -4.85
CA PRO A 182 10.47 6.17 -3.77
C PRO A 182 10.57 5.35 -2.48
N GLN A 183 10.47 6.01 -1.33
CA GLN A 183 10.24 5.33 -0.06
C GLN A 183 8.75 5.08 0.14
N ASN A 184 8.39 3.82 0.34
CA ASN A 184 7.02 3.41 0.64
C ASN A 184 6.80 3.25 2.15
N LEU A 185 5.54 3.28 2.58
CA LEU A 185 5.13 3.28 4.00
C LEU A 185 5.07 1.89 4.64
N TYR A 186 5.39 0.81 3.93
CA TYR A 186 5.44 -0.56 4.46
C TYR A 186 6.79 -0.87 5.14
N ILE A 187 7.16 -0.02 6.10
CA ILE A 187 8.43 -0.08 6.84
C ILE A 187 8.17 0.09 8.34
N PHE A 188 9.16 -0.29 9.15
CA PHE A 188 9.13 -0.30 10.61
C PHE A 188 8.23 -1.40 11.19
N GLU A 189 8.32 -2.59 10.61
CA GLU A 189 7.71 -3.82 11.11
C GLU A 189 6.21 -3.65 11.37
N ASP A 190 5.77 -3.66 12.62
CA ASP A 190 4.35 -3.59 12.94
C ASP A 190 3.76 -2.18 12.93
N ARG A 191 4.60 -1.14 12.78
CA ARG A 191 4.10 0.24 12.70
C ARG A 191 3.27 0.47 11.45
N PHE A 192 3.69 -0.03 10.29
CA PHE A 192 2.87 0.12 9.08
C PHE A 192 1.58 -0.69 9.15
N ARG A 193 1.59 -1.85 9.81
CA ARG A 193 0.38 -2.66 10.06
C ARG A 193 -0.60 -1.91 10.96
N THR A 194 -0.09 -1.24 11.99
CA THR A 194 -0.88 -0.36 12.85
C THR A 194 -1.46 0.82 12.07
N LEU A 195 -0.67 1.42 11.17
CA LEU A 195 -1.15 2.48 10.28
C LEU A 195 -2.25 1.99 9.34
N GLN A 196 -2.08 0.82 8.71
CA GLN A 196 -3.11 0.18 7.89
C GLN A 196 -4.40 -0.07 8.69
N PHE A 197 -4.30 -0.57 9.94
CA PHE A 197 -5.46 -0.79 10.79
C PHE A 197 -6.20 0.52 11.11
N LYS A 198 -5.46 1.58 11.44
CA LYS A 198 -6.04 2.92 11.65
C LYS A 198 -6.68 3.49 10.38
N ALA A 199 -6.09 3.27 9.21
CA ALA A 199 -6.69 3.69 7.94
C ALA A 199 -7.99 2.93 7.67
N ASN A 200 -8.01 1.61 7.92
CA ASN A 200 -9.20 0.78 7.69
C ASN A 200 -10.42 1.25 8.51
N SER A 201 -10.23 1.76 9.73
CA SER A 201 -11.35 2.21 10.58
C SER A 201 -12.09 3.44 10.03
N ILE A 202 -11.48 4.18 9.10
CA ILE A 202 -12.07 5.33 8.41
C ILE A 202 -12.35 5.05 6.92
N GLY A 203 -12.41 3.78 6.53
CA GLY A 203 -12.67 3.38 5.14
C GLY A 203 -11.54 3.79 4.18
N ARG A 204 -10.30 3.76 4.67
CA ARG A 204 -9.06 4.02 3.93
C ARG A 204 -8.13 2.82 4.06
N THR A 205 -7.02 2.84 3.36
CA THR A 205 -5.95 1.83 3.42
C THR A 205 -4.59 2.52 3.56
N LEU A 206 -3.51 1.77 3.79
CA LEU A 206 -2.16 2.32 3.71
C LEU A 206 -1.89 2.96 2.33
N PHE A 207 -2.48 2.39 1.27
CA PHE A 207 -2.38 2.90 -0.09
C PHE A 207 -3.11 4.22 -0.29
N SER A 208 -4.10 4.57 0.54
CA SER A 208 -4.72 5.90 0.51
C SER A 208 -3.71 7.02 0.74
N LEU A 209 -2.65 6.74 1.51
CA LEU A 209 -1.55 7.65 1.78
C LEU A 209 -0.46 7.53 0.70
N MET A 210 -0.10 6.31 0.30
CA MET A 210 0.98 6.13 -0.68
C MET A 210 0.60 6.63 -2.09
N VAL A 211 -0.68 6.53 -2.50
CA VAL A 211 -1.13 7.00 -3.80
C VAL A 211 -0.83 8.50 -4.03
N PRO A 212 -1.20 9.45 -3.14
CA PRO A 212 -0.86 10.86 -3.32
C PRO A 212 0.65 11.12 -3.26
N GLN A 213 1.44 10.39 -2.46
CA GLN A 213 2.91 10.49 -2.52
C GLN A 213 3.44 10.14 -3.91
N HIS A 214 2.96 9.03 -4.49
CA HIS A 214 3.36 8.61 -5.83
C HIS A 214 2.84 9.55 -6.91
N GLN A 215 1.63 10.09 -6.76
CA GLN A 215 1.08 11.09 -7.68
C GLN A 215 1.97 12.34 -7.70
N GLN A 216 2.33 12.88 -6.53
CA GLN A 216 3.25 14.02 -6.41
C GLN A 216 4.59 13.74 -7.09
N ILE A 217 5.16 12.55 -6.85
CA ILE A 217 6.41 12.12 -7.46
C ILE A 217 6.26 12.07 -8.99
N THR A 218 5.19 11.49 -9.53
CA THR A 218 5.01 11.39 -10.99
C THR A 218 4.67 12.72 -11.64
N ASP A 219 3.96 13.61 -10.96
CA ASP A 219 3.64 14.95 -11.48
C ASP A 219 4.88 15.83 -11.49
N TRP A 220 5.69 15.80 -10.42
CA TRP A 220 7.00 16.46 -10.38
C TRP A 220 7.97 15.83 -11.39
N LEU A 221 8.01 14.49 -11.43
CA LEU A 221 8.56 13.60 -12.47
C LEU A 221 8.38 14.14 -13.88
N GLY A 222 7.10 14.29 -14.20
CA GLY A 222 6.65 14.97 -15.39
C GLY A 222 7.29 16.34 -15.42
N GLY A 223 6.94 17.24 -14.49
CA GLY A 223 7.26 18.68 -14.47
C GLY A 223 8.68 19.10 -14.88
N LEU A 224 9.69 18.28 -14.62
CA LEU A 224 11.08 18.62 -14.87
C LEU A 224 11.39 18.82 -16.36
N ASP A 225 12.25 19.80 -16.68
CA ASP A 225 12.79 20.09 -18.02
C ASP A 225 13.83 19.03 -18.46
N PHE A 226 13.38 17.78 -18.46
CA PHE A 226 14.04 16.61 -19.02
C PHE A 226 13.10 15.95 -20.06
N ARG A 227 12.28 16.70 -20.80
CA ARG A 227 11.13 16.15 -21.56
C ARG A 227 11.19 16.17 -23.10
N SER A 228 10.77 15.03 -23.64
CA SER A 228 10.11 14.80 -24.91
C SER A 228 8.68 14.49 -24.51
N GLU A 229 7.73 15.14 -25.17
CA GLU A 229 6.34 15.26 -24.75
C GLU A 229 5.51 13.97 -24.92
N GLU A 230 6.15 12.88 -25.34
CA GLU A 230 5.46 11.73 -25.90
C GLU A 230 5.65 10.46 -25.07
N ARG A 231 4.68 10.22 -24.17
CA ARG A 231 4.24 8.90 -23.70
C ARG A 231 2.92 9.05 -22.94
N ARG A 232 1.83 9.12 -23.72
CA ARG A 232 0.46 8.88 -23.26
C ARG A 232 0.05 7.44 -23.52
#